data_AF-W2D1M9-F1
#
_entry.id   AF-W2D1M9-F1
#
_cell.length_a   1.000
_cell.length_b   1.000
_cell.length_c   1.000
_cell.angle_alpha   90.00
_cell.angle_beta   90.00
_cell.angle_gamma   90.00
#
_symmetry.space_group_name_H-M   'P 1'
#
loop_
_entity.id
_entity.type
_entity.pdbx_description
1 polymer ?
#
loop_
_entity_poly.entity_id
_entity_poly.type
_entity_poly.pdbx_seq_one_letter_code
_entity_poly.pdbx_strand_id
1 'polypeptide(L)' 'FVRSLNVTLNLAMDAQFVIHTPLMWLDKADVWALSDRLGVFDLVRRETLTCYNGVLGDGCGHCPACRLRHEGLERYLARR' A
#
# COMPACT_ATOMS: atom_id res chain seq x y z
N PHE A 1 -15.75 -1.34 -10.31
CA PHE A 1 -15.28 0.02 -10.65
C PHE A 1 -14.01 -0.01 -11.53
N VAL A 2 -12.81 -0.32 -11.03
CA VAL A 2 -11.55 -0.17 -11.80
C VAL A 2 -11.51 -0.97 -13.12
N ARG A 3 -12.10 -2.17 -13.16
CA ARG A 3 -12.22 -2.93 -14.43
C ARG A 3 -13.02 -2.18 -15.49
N SER A 4 -14.13 -1.55 -15.09
CA SER A 4 -14.94 -0.71 -15.99
C SER A 4 -14.16 0.52 -16.43
N LEU A 5 -13.40 1.15 -15.53
CA LEU A 5 -12.55 2.29 -15.85
C LEU A 5 -11.49 1.95 -16.92
N ASN A 6 -10.87 0.77 -16.84
CA ASN A 6 -9.90 0.34 -17.84
C ASN A 6 -10.53 0.26 -19.25
N VAL A 7 -11.75 -0.25 -19.36
CA VAL A 7 -12.47 -0.31 -20.65
C VAL A 7 -12.76 1.10 -21.17
N THR A 8 -13.28 1.98 -20.32
CA THR A 8 -13.55 3.38 -20.69
C THR A 8 -12.29 4.11 -21.13
N LEU A 9 -11.17 3.92 -20.43
CA LEU A 9 -9.89 4.55 -20.76
C LEU A 9 -9.39 4.10 -22.14
N ASN A 10 -9.47 2.80 -22.44
CA ASN A 10 -9.05 2.25 -23.73
C ASN A 10 -9.91 2.81 -24.88
N LEU A 11 -11.22 2.94 -24.67
CA LEU A 11 -12.13 3.53 -25.66
C LEU A 11 -11.87 5.02 -25.89
N ALA A 12 -11.61 5.78 -24.81
CA ALA A 12 -11.39 7.23 -24.91
C ALA A 12 -10.05 7.59 -25.57
N MET A 13 -9.03 6.76 -25.36
CA MET A 13 -7.65 7.04 -25.81
C MET A 13 -7.25 6.29 -27.08
N ASP A 14 -8.14 5.45 -27.62
CA ASP A 14 -7.87 4.53 -28.74
C ASP A 14 -6.55 3.74 -28.55
N ALA A 15 -6.37 3.20 -27.35
CA ALA A 15 -5.15 2.49 -26.94
C ALA A 15 -5.49 1.30 -26.01
N GLN A 16 -4.58 0.32 -25.94
CA GLN A 16 -4.76 -0.86 -25.08
C GLN A 16 -3.92 -0.77 -23.81
N PHE A 17 -4.48 -0.18 -22.76
CA PHE A 17 -3.90 -0.18 -21.42
C PHE A 17 -4.39 -1.37 -20.59
N VAL A 18 -3.58 -1.78 -19.62
CA VAL A 18 -3.95 -2.72 -18.54
C VAL A 18 -3.63 -2.06 -17.20
N ILE A 19 -4.66 -1.81 -16.39
CA ILE A 19 -4.53 -1.24 -15.05
C ILE A 19 -4.38 -2.38 -14.04
N HIS A 20 -3.18 -2.55 -13.51
CA HIS A 20 -2.92 -3.50 -12.42
C HIS A 20 -3.19 -2.85 -11.07
N THR A 21 -4.04 -3.49 -10.26
CA THR A 21 -4.34 -3.06 -8.89
C THR A 21 -3.93 -4.14 -7.88
N PRO A 22 -2.63 -4.37 -7.66
CA PRO A 22 -2.14 -5.50 -6.85
C PRO A 22 -2.59 -5.44 -5.39
N LEU A 23 -2.97 -4.26 -4.90
CA LEU A 23 -3.38 -4.04 -3.51
C LEU A 23 -4.91 -4.00 -3.29
N MET A 24 -5.72 -4.15 -4.34
CA MET A 24 -7.19 -3.92 -4.28
C MET A 24 -7.91 -4.75 -3.21
N TRP A 25 -7.41 -5.96 -2.95
CA TRP A 25 -8.03 -6.93 -2.04
C TRP A 25 -7.16 -7.22 -0.82
N LEU A 26 -6.18 -6.36 -0.54
CA LEU A 26 -5.24 -6.52 0.57
C LEU A 26 -5.57 -5.52 1.68
N ASP A 27 -5.61 -6.00 2.91
CA ASP A 27 -5.62 -5.11 4.07
C ASP A 27 -4.20 -4.58 4.38
N LYS A 28 -4.05 -3.73 5.40
CA LYS A 28 -2.74 -3.15 5.70
C LYS A 28 -1.71 -4.18 6.20
N ALA A 29 -2.14 -5.26 6.85
CA ALA A 29 -1.26 -6.34 7.28
C ALA A 29 -0.83 -7.20 6.08
N ASP A 30 -1.74 -7.47 5.14
CA ASP A 30 -1.44 -8.19 3.90
C ASP A 30 -0.44 -7.42 3.02
N VAL A 31 -0.51 -6.09 3.01
CA VAL A 31 0.47 -5.22 2.33
C VAL A 31 1.87 -5.35 2.96
N TRP A 32 1.97 -5.49 4.28
CA TRP A 32 3.25 -5.78 4.95
C TRP A 32 3.77 -7.18 4.61
N ALA A 33 2.90 -8.18 4.59
CA ALA A 33 3.27 -9.53 4.15
C ALA A 33 3.76 -9.53 2.69
N LEU A 34 3.17 -8.70 1.83
CA LEU A 34 3.62 -8.53 0.46
C LEU A 34 5.04 -7.94 0.37
N SER A 35 5.37 -6.92 1.16
CA SER A 35 6.73 -6.36 1.15
C SER A 35 7.78 -7.34 1.68
N ASP A 36 7.43 -8.17 2.68
CA ASP A 36 8.30 -9.26 3.17
C ASP A 36 8.53 -10.33 2.12
N ARG A 37 7.47 -10.80 1.44
CA ARG A 37 7.60 -11.78 0.34
C ARG A 37 8.45 -11.27 -0.83
N LEU A 38 8.45 -9.96 -1.06
CA LEU A 38 9.27 -9.31 -2.08
C LEU A 38 10.72 -9.04 -1.62
N GLY A 39 11.06 -9.33 -0.36
CA GLY A 39 12.40 -9.11 0.20
C GLY A 39 12.75 -7.65 0.45
N VAL A 40 11.76 -6.76 0.50
CA VAL A 40 11.95 -5.30 0.63
C VAL A 40 11.31 -4.73 1.92
N PHE A 41 11.06 -5.59 2.91
CA PHE A 41 10.37 -5.22 4.14
C PHE A 41 11.01 -4.02 4.87
N ASP A 42 12.32 -4.08 5.12
CA ASP A 42 13.04 -3.03 5.85
C ASP A 42 13.06 -1.71 5.09
N LEU A 43 13.24 -1.75 3.76
CA LEU A 43 13.18 -0.56 2.90
C LEU A 43 11.81 0.09 3.00
N VAL A 44 10.73 -0.69 2.82
CA VAL A 44 9.36 -0.16 2.92
C VAL A 44 9.11 0.40 4.32
N ARG A 45 9.60 -0.28 5.37
CA ARG A 45 9.38 0.16 6.75
C ARG A 45 10.09 1.47 7.07
N ARG A 46 11.35 1.62 6.67
CA ARG A 46 12.24 2.71 7.14
C ARG A 46 12.33 3.88 6.18
N GLU A 47 12.18 3.66 4.88
CA GLU A 47 12.50 4.67 3.86
C GLU A 47 11.27 5.27 3.17
N THR A 48 10.04 4.79 3.47
CA THR A 48 8.82 5.34 2.88
C THR A 48 8.14 6.38 3.78
N LEU A 49 7.47 7.35 3.16
CA LEU A 49 6.65 8.35 3.85
C LEU A 49 5.17 7.97 3.79
N THR A 50 4.55 7.82 4.96
CA THR A 50 3.09 7.71 5.10
C THR A 50 2.53 8.75 6.06
N CYS A 51 3.37 9.31 6.93
CA CYS A 51 2.96 10.30 7.91
C CYS A 51 2.45 11.58 7.23
N TYR A 52 1.28 12.06 7.66
CA TYR A 52 0.75 13.37 7.24
C TYR A 52 1.62 14.57 7.64
N ASN A 53 2.55 14.39 8.58
CA ASN A 53 3.45 15.44 9.05
C ASN A 53 4.87 15.33 8.47
N GLY A 54 5.08 14.52 7.43
CA GLY A 54 6.36 14.44 6.73
C GLY A 54 7.46 13.61 7.44
N VAL A 55 7.14 12.93 8.55
CA VAL A 55 8.09 12.07 9.26
C VAL A 55 8.20 10.70 8.57
N LEU A 56 9.40 10.34 8.12
CA LEU A 56 9.69 9.06 7.46
C LEU A 56 9.58 7.87 8.42
N GLY A 57 9.46 6.67 7.83
CA GLY A 57 9.51 5.41 8.58
C GLY A 57 8.26 5.15 9.41
N ASP A 58 8.42 5.06 10.73
CA ASP A 58 7.31 4.85 11.69
C ASP A 58 6.43 6.10 11.86
N GLY A 59 6.92 7.27 11.44
CA GLY A 59 6.15 8.51 11.41
C GLY A 59 5.93 9.16 12.78
N CYS A 60 5.00 10.12 12.86
CA CYS A 60 4.73 10.89 14.09
C CYS A 60 3.91 10.13 15.15
N GLY A 61 3.41 8.92 14.85
CA GLY A 61 2.64 8.08 15.78
C GLY A 61 1.19 8.52 16.07
N HIS A 62 0.86 9.81 15.99
CA HIS A 62 -0.46 10.33 16.41
C HIS A 62 -1.45 10.60 15.26
N CYS A 63 -0.99 10.72 14.01
CA CYS A 63 -1.88 11.01 12.88
C CYS A 63 -2.59 9.73 12.38
N PRO A 64 -3.77 9.83 11.74
CA PRO A 64 -4.53 8.66 11.30
C PRO A 64 -3.75 7.70 10.39
N ALA A 65 -2.92 8.25 9.48
CA ALA A 65 -2.10 7.43 8.57
C ALA A 65 -1.05 6.60 9.32
N CYS A 66 -0.41 7.17 10.35
CA CYS A 66 0.56 6.45 11.17
C CYS A 66 -0.13 5.35 11.99
N ARG A 67 -1.29 5.63 12.60
CA ARG A 67 -2.05 4.64 13.37
C ARG A 67 -2.43 3.43 12.52
N LEU A 68 -3.01 3.66 11.34
CA LEU A 68 -3.39 2.57 10.43
C LEU A 68 -2.17 1.75 9.97
N ARG A 69 -1.06 2.42 9.63
CA ARG A 69 0.19 1.76 9.21
C ARG A 69 0.77 0.90 10.33
N HIS A 70 0.79 1.43 11.55
CA HIS A 70 1.29 0.76 12.75
C HIS A 70 0.40 -0.43 13.14
N GLU A 71 -0.92 -0.25 13.22
CA GLU A 71 -1.86 -1.35 13.51
C GLU A 71 -1.73 -2.49 12.49
N GLY A 72 -1.60 -2.17 11.20
CA GLY A 72 -1.33 -3.17 10.17
C GLY A 72 0.00 -3.89 10.37
N LEU A 73 1.05 -3.19 10.79
CA LEU A 73 2.36 -3.76 11.08
C LEU A 73 2.29 -4.74 12.26
N GLU A 74 1.68 -4.32 13.37
CA GLU A 74 1.51 -5.16 14.56
C GLU A 74 0.71 -6.43 14.25
N ARG A 75 -0.40 -6.30 13.51
CA ARG A 75 -1.20 -7.46 13.08
C ARG A 75 -0.41 -8.44 12.22
N TYR A 76 0.45 -7.93 11.34
CA TYR A 76 1.31 -8.78 10.51
C TYR A 76 2.38 -9.49 11.34
N LEU A 77 3.09 -8.76 12.20
CA LEU A 77 4.14 -9.33 13.06
C LEU A 77 3.61 -10.40 14.01
N ALA A 78 2.38 -10.24 14.51
CA ALA A 78 1.73 -11.24 15.37
C ALA A 78 1.35 -12.55 14.62
N ARG A 79 1.30 -12.53 13.28
CA ARG A 79 0.97 -13.68 12.43
C ARG A 79 2.20 -14.34 11.79
N ARG A 80 3.36 -13.70 11.88
CA ARG A 80 4.62 -14.13 11.26
C ARG A 80 5.27 -15.24 12.07
#